data_AF-A0AAU4QXZ3-F1
#
_entry.id   AF-A0AAU4QXZ3-F1
#
_cell.length_a   1.000
_cell.length_b   1.000
_cell.length_c   1.000
_cell.angle_alpha   90.00
_cell.angle_beta   90.00
_cell.angle_gamma   90.00
#
_symmetry.space_group_name_H-M   'P 1'
#
loop_
_entity.id
_entity.type
_entity.pdbx_description
1 polymer ?
#
loop_
_entity_poly.entity_id
_entity_poly.type
_entity_poly.pdbx_seq_one_letter_code
_entity_poly.pdbx_strand_id
1 'polypeptide(L)'
;MDIELTYSKGLLRSIGDVEISYGRREWLDSTPRALGSWPLEYKRLSTSLLAVGGVEITYRTWSTQPRTVGQWNCECSRFGARLLRVGPYELRHDTGGSRVRGIGPLEVFYDRLGSRPIRVRLHDGSERLSEDHVLVLFLVLFWQEQAGEASRRRARS
;
A
#
# COMPACT_ATOMS: atom_id res chain seq x y z
N MET A 1 -10.87 12.32 11.16
CA MET A 1 -9.80 13.21 10.65
C MET A 1 -9.60 12.96 9.16
N ASP A 2 -9.42 14.00 8.35
CA ASP A 2 -9.03 13.85 6.93
C ASP A 2 -7.50 13.99 6.78
N ILE A 3 -6.89 13.06 6.07
CA ILE A 3 -5.46 12.97 5.77
C ILE A 3 -5.27 13.11 4.27
N GLU A 4 -4.41 14.04 3.86
CA GLU A 4 -4.10 14.26 2.45
C GLU A 4 -3.01 13.29 1.96
N LEU A 5 -3.18 12.81 0.72
CA LEU A 5 -2.17 12.03 0.02
C LEU A 5 -1.57 12.91 -1.08
N THR A 6 -0.30 13.27 -0.91
CA THR A 6 0.37 14.16 -1.88
C THR A 6 1.05 13.33 -2.95
N TYR A 7 0.97 13.79 -4.20
CA TYR A 7 1.62 13.14 -5.34
C TYR A 7 2.53 14.10 -6.09
N SER A 8 3.66 13.59 -6.58
CA SER A 8 4.54 14.31 -7.51
C SER A 8 5.01 13.39 -8.61
N LYS A 9 4.85 13.82 -9.87
CA LYS A 9 5.14 13.02 -11.07
C LYS A 9 4.40 11.66 -11.08
N GLY A 10 3.22 11.60 -10.45
CA GLY A 10 2.42 10.38 -10.34
C GLY A 10 2.83 9.43 -9.21
N LEU A 11 3.87 9.74 -8.44
CA LEU A 11 4.34 8.96 -7.30
C LEU A 11 3.79 9.52 -5.99
N LEU A 12 3.39 8.65 -5.06
CA LEU A 12 2.91 9.03 -3.73
C LEU A 12 4.08 9.60 -2.92
N ARG A 13 4.01 10.87 -2.53
CA ARG A 13 5.08 11.59 -1.83
C ARG A 13 4.86 11.76 -0.35
N SER A 14 3.61 11.80 0.10
CA SER A 14 3.33 11.84 1.53
C SER A 14 1.98 11.24 1.87
N ILE A 15 1.90 10.75 3.10
CA ILE A 15 0.68 10.31 3.76
C ILE A 15 0.52 11.20 4.99
N GLY A 16 -0.27 12.27 4.87
CA GLY A 16 -0.27 13.34 5.86
C GLY A 16 1.14 13.93 6.03
N ASP A 17 1.65 13.89 7.26
CA ASP A 17 2.97 14.42 7.62
C ASP A 17 4.12 13.43 7.34
N VAL A 18 3.82 12.19 6.95
CA VAL A 18 4.85 11.17 6.68
C VAL A 18 5.27 11.22 5.22
N GLU A 19 6.52 11.60 4.97
CA GLU A 19 7.09 11.67 3.62
C GLU A 19 7.52 10.30 3.08
N ILE A 20 7.47 10.12 1.77
CA ILE A 20 7.98 8.93 1.07
C ILE A 20 9.15 9.37 0.21
N SER A 21 10.33 8.82 0.52
CA SER A 21 11.54 9.09 -0.24
C SER A 21 11.71 8.10 -1.38
N TYR A 22 12.36 8.55 -2.45
CA TYR A 22 12.64 7.75 -3.65
C TYR A 22 14.14 7.80 -3.96
N GLY A 23 14.61 6.89 -4.80
CA GLY A 23 16.01 6.85 -5.21
C GLY A 23 16.47 8.14 -5.90
N ARG A 24 17.78 8.45 -5.83
CA ARG A 24 18.41 9.66 -6.39
C ARG A 24 18.08 9.96 -7.86
N ARG A 25 17.70 8.95 -8.64
CA ARG A 25 17.32 9.07 -10.06
C ARG A 25 15.86 8.68 -10.25
N GLU A 26 14.96 9.53 -9.78
CA GLU A 26 13.51 9.27 -9.78
C GLU A 26 12.90 9.04 -11.18
N TRP A 27 13.54 9.54 -12.25
CA TRP A 27 13.08 9.24 -13.63
C TRP A 27 13.32 7.77 -14.03
N LEU A 28 14.28 7.11 -13.37
CA LEU A 28 14.75 5.74 -13.67
C LEU A 28 14.24 4.75 -12.62
N ASP A 29 13.99 5.23 -11.40
CA ASP A 29 13.63 4.42 -10.24
C ASP A 29 12.45 5.05 -9.49
N SER A 30 11.25 4.55 -9.79
CA SER A 30 10.00 4.88 -9.09
C SER A 30 9.78 4.04 -7.83
N THR A 31 10.80 3.32 -7.38
CA THR A 31 10.70 2.46 -6.19
C THR A 31 10.86 3.32 -4.93
N PRO A 32 9.88 3.30 -4.00
CA PRO A 32 10.02 4.01 -2.75
C PRO A 32 11.17 3.41 -1.92
N ARG A 33 11.89 4.24 -1.17
CA ARG A 33 13.11 3.87 -0.43
C ARG A 33 12.99 4.04 1.08
N ALA A 34 12.18 4.99 1.53
CA ALA A 34 11.78 5.08 2.92
C ALA A 34 10.37 5.65 3.06
N LEU A 35 9.70 5.30 4.15
CA LEU A 35 8.43 5.85 4.61
C LEU A 35 8.70 6.58 5.93
N GLY A 36 8.84 7.90 5.87
CA GLY A 36 9.36 8.75 6.94
C GLY A 36 10.74 8.26 7.38
N SER A 37 10.85 7.89 8.65
CA SER A 37 12.06 7.33 9.23
C SER A 37 12.26 5.83 8.96
N TRP A 38 11.32 5.16 8.30
CA TRP A 38 11.39 3.71 8.08
C TRP A 38 12.00 3.36 6.73
N PRO A 39 13.20 2.74 6.69
CA PRO A 39 13.77 2.25 5.44
C PRO A 39 12.92 1.13 4.83
N LEU A 40 12.83 1.11 3.50
CA LEU A 40 12.16 0.07 2.72
C LEU A 40 13.21 -0.89 2.14
N GLU A 41 13.09 -2.16 2.50
CA GLU A 41 14.01 -3.21 2.03
C GLU A 41 13.33 -4.06 0.97
N TYR A 42 14.05 -4.35 -0.11
CA TYR A 42 13.52 -5.06 -1.27
C TYR A 42 14.26 -6.35 -1.52
N LYS A 43 13.55 -7.34 -2.07
CA LYS A 43 14.17 -8.57 -2.55
C LYS A 43 15.11 -8.25 -3.71
N ARG A 44 16.29 -8.87 -3.68
CA ARG A 44 17.32 -8.68 -4.73
C ARG A 44 16.72 -8.97 -6.11
N LEU A 45 16.88 -8.02 -7.04
CA LEU A 45 16.38 -8.10 -8.42
C LEU A 45 14.84 -8.22 -8.53
N SER A 46 14.10 -7.73 -7.54
CA SER A 46 12.64 -7.76 -7.53
C SER A 46 12.06 -6.46 -6.98
N THR A 47 10.81 -6.17 -7.33
CA THR A 47 10.01 -5.07 -6.75
C THR A 47 9.30 -5.50 -5.47
N SER A 48 9.45 -6.74 -5.02
CA SER A 48 8.83 -7.22 -3.79
C SER A 48 9.53 -6.65 -2.56
N LEU A 49 8.73 -6.05 -1.68
CA LEU A 49 9.18 -5.41 -0.44
C LEU A 49 9.33 -6.45 0.67
N LEU A 50 10.52 -6.61 1.23
CA LEU A 50 10.84 -7.56 2.30
C LEU A 50 10.67 -6.97 3.70
N ALA A 51 10.89 -5.68 3.90
CA ALA A 51 10.70 -5.07 5.21
C ALA A 51 10.43 -3.56 5.11
N VAL A 52 9.80 -3.02 6.15
CA VAL A 52 9.59 -1.57 6.36
C VAL A 52 9.98 -1.22 7.77
N GLY A 53 11.05 -0.43 7.96
CA GLY A 53 11.46 0.01 9.30
C GLY A 53 11.78 -1.14 10.26
N GLY A 54 12.26 -2.28 9.75
CA GLY A 54 12.50 -3.49 10.54
C GLY A 54 11.27 -4.41 10.68
N VAL A 55 10.09 -4.01 10.20
CA VAL A 55 8.92 -4.89 10.12
C VAL A 55 9.03 -5.79 8.88
N GLU A 56 9.31 -7.07 9.10
CA GLU A 56 9.46 -8.05 8.03
C GLU A 56 8.15 -8.39 7.31
N ILE A 57 8.21 -8.63 6.01
CA ILE A 57 7.10 -9.03 5.16
C ILE A 57 7.42 -10.38 4.55
N THR A 58 6.61 -11.37 4.86
CA THR A 58 6.72 -12.69 4.22
C THR A 58 5.67 -12.83 3.13
N TYR A 59 6.00 -13.60 2.09
CA TYR A 59 5.12 -13.86 0.96
C TYR A 59 4.78 -15.34 0.88
N ARG A 60 3.69 -15.66 0.20
CA ARG A 60 3.36 -17.05 -0.13
C ARG A 60 4.33 -17.56 -1.21
N THR A 61 4.70 -18.84 -1.12
CA THR A 61 5.73 -19.46 -1.98
C THR A 61 5.49 -19.32 -3.48
N TRP A 62 4.23 -19.30 -3.92
CA TRP A 62 3.84 -19.30 -5.33
C TRP A 62 3.01 -18.07 -5.73
N SER A 63 2.97 -17.03 -4.90
CA SER A 63 2.27 -15.80 -5.25
C SER A 63 3.01 -14.57 -4.76
N THR A 64 2.74 -13.44 -5.40
CA THR A 64 3.23 -12.12 -4.97
C THR A 64 2.42 -11.56 -3.79
N GLN A 65 1.58 -12.39 -3.16
CA GLN A 65 0.73 -11.95 -2.07
C GLN A 65 1.45 -12.05 -0.74
N PRO A 66 1.31 -11.02 0.10
CA PRO A 66 1.84 -11.05 1.45
C PRO A 66 1.12 -12.12 2.27
N ARG A 67 1.87 -12.80 3.12
CA ARG A 67 1.38 -13.78 4.10
C ARG A 67 1.41 -13.19 5.50
N THR A 68 2.49 -12.50 5.87
CA THR A 68 2.61 -11.80 7.16
C THR A 68 3.32 -10.46 6.98
N VAL A 69 3.02 -9.53 7.90
CA VAL A 69 3.71 -8.24 8.08
C VAL A 69 4.03 -8.13 9.56
N GLY A 70 5.28 -8.38 9.95
CA GLY A 70 5.68 -8.56 11.34
C GLY A 70 4.80 -9.62 12.02
N GLN A 71 4.04 -9.19 13.02
CA GLN A 71 3.11 -10.04 13.77
C GLN A 71 1.71 -10.15 13.13
N TRP A 72 1.43 -9.40 12.07
CA TRP A 72 0.12 -9.37 11.43
C TRP A 72 -0.01 -10.44 10.35
N ASN A 73 -1.07 -11.23 10.45
CA ASN A 73 -1.44 -12.18 9.40
C ASN A 73 -2.18 -11.46 8.27
N CYS A 74 -1.86 -11.82 7.03
CA CYS A 74 -2.54 -11.34 5.84
C CYS A 74 -3.52 -12.40 5.31
N GLU A 75 -4.79 -12.04 5.21
CA GLU A 75 -5.82 -12.91 4.63
C GLU A 75 -6.07 -12.50 3.19
N CYS A 76 -6.17 -13.48 2.29
CA CYS A 76 -6.41 -13.25 0.87
C CYS A 76 -7.66 -14.00 0.42
N SER A 77 -8.29 -13.55 -0.65
CA SER A 77 -9.44 -14.21 -1.24
C SER A 77 -9.11 -15.64 -1.70
N ARG A 78 -10.14 -16.49 -1.84
CA ARG A 78 -10.02 -17.93 -2.13
C ARG A 78 -9.11 -18.26 -3.32
N PHE A 79 -9.01 -17.38 -4.31
CA PHE A 79 -8.17 -17.56 -5.49
C PHE A 79 -6.87 -16.74 -5.46
N GLY A 80 -6.51 -16.17 -4.32
CA GLY A 80 -5.30 -15.36 -4.16
C GLY A 80 -5.26 -14.14 -5.09
N ALA A 81 -6.43 -13.61 -5.44
CA ALA A 81 -6.54 -12.46 -6.34
C ALA A 81 -6.53 -11.13 -5.57
N ARG A 82 -6.98 -11.13 -4.31
CA ARG A 82 -7.22 -9.91 -3.53
C ARG A 82 -6.82 -10.12 -2.07
N LEU A 83 -6.23 -9.09 -1.48
CA LEU A 83 -5.96 -9.04 -0.05
C LEU A 83 -7.25 -8.64 0.66
N LEU A 84 -7.71 -9.40 1.65
CA LEU A 84 -8.96 -9.14 2.38
C LEU A 84 -8.71 -8.52 3.76
N ARG A 85 -7.56 -8.79 4.37
CA ARG A 85 -7.24 -8.32 5.72
C ARG A 85 -5.74 -8.26 5.93
N VAL A 86 -5.29 -7.31 6.74
CA VAL A 86 -3.91 -7.21 7.24
C VAL A 86 -3.98 -7.02 8.76
N GLY A 87 -3.68 -8.07 9.52
CA GLY A 87 -3.75 -8.02 10.99
C GLY A 87 -5.13 -7.61 11.49
N PRO A 88 -5.27 -6.55 12.29
CA PRO A 88 -6.57 -6.07 12.75
C PRO A 88 -7.37 -5.31 11.68
N TYR A 89 -6.77 -4.99 10.53
CA TYR A 89 -7.35 -4.10 9.52
C TYR A 89 -8.04 -4.89 8.39
N GLU A 90 -9.38 -4.82 8.35
CA GLU A 90 -10.18 -5.38 7.27
C GLU A 90 -10.18 -4.49 6.02
N LEU A 91 -10.03 -5.09 4.84
CA LEU A 91 -9.98 -4.38 3.56
C LEU A 91 -11.32 -4.44 2.83
N ARG A 92 -11.98 -3.28 2.74
CA ARG A 92 -13.23 -3.11 1.99
C ARG A 92 -12.91 -2.65 0.58
N HIS A 93 -13.37 -3.40 -0.41
CA HIS A 93 -13.13 -3.09 -1.83
C HIS A 93 -14.33 -2.40 -2.46
N ASP A 94 -14.11 -1.69 -3.58
CA ASP A 94 -15.20 -1.18 -4.40
C ASP A 94 -16.00 -2.30 -5.08
N THR A 95 -17.16 -1.96 -5.66
CA THR A 95 -18.06 -2.92 -6.33
C THR A 95 -17.38 -3.65 -7.50
N GLY A 96 -16.38 -3.02 -8.13
CA GLY A 96 -15.52 -3.65 -9.15
C GLY A 96 -14.43 -4.57 -8.58
N GLY A 97 -14.28 -4.60 -7.26
CA GLY A 97 -13.32 -5.40 -6.51
C GLY A 97 -11.86 -5.11 -6.82
N SER A 98 -11.57 -4.01 -7.48
CA SER A 98 -10.22 -3.71 -7.99
C SER A 98 -9.46 -2.73 -7.09
N ARG A 99 -10.19 -2.00 -6.24
CA ARG A 99 -9.63 -0.91 -5.43
C ARG A 99 -10.09 -1.04 -3.99
N VAL A 100 -9.17 -0.84 -3.08
CA VAL A 100 -9.45 -0.77 -1.65
C VAL A 100 -10.00 0.61 -1.33
N ARG A 101 -11.21 0.66 -0.75
CA ARG A 101 -11.92 1.85 -0.29
C ARG A 101 -11.93 1.97 1.23
N GLY A 102 -11.69 0.88 1.96
CA GLY A 102 -11.57 0.92 3.41
C GLY A 102 -10.48 0.01 3.93
N ILE A 103 -9.77 0.45 4.98
CA ILE A 103 -8.69 -0.26 5.66
C ILE A 103 -8.93 -0.13 7.16
N GLY A 104 -9.68 -1.06 7.75
CA GLY A 104 -10.19 -0.93 9.11
C GLY A 104 -10.91 0.41 9.32
N PRO A 105 -10.44 1.28 10.25
CA PRO A 105 -11.05 2.59 10.51
C PRO A 105 -10.74 3.64 9.43
N LEU A 106 -9.86 3.33 8.47
CA LEU A 106 -9.50 4.24 7.38
C LEU A 106 -10.46 4.07 6.20
N GLU A 107 -10.86 5.17 5.58
CA GLU A 107 -11.62 5.23 4.34
C GLU A 107 -10.81 5.98 3.27
N VAL A 108 -10.65 5.37 2.10
CA VAL A 108 -9.79 5.87 1.02
C VAL A 108 -10.65 6.49 -0.08
N PHE A 109 -10.41 7.77 -0.34
CA PHE A 109 -11.06 8.55 -1.39
C PHE A 109 -10.12 8.67 -2.58
N TYR A 110 -10.70 8.52 -3.77
CA TYR A 110 -9.98 8.55 -5.04
C TYR A 110 -10.34 9.80 -5.82
N ASP A 111 -9.48 10.17 -6.77
CA ASP A 111 -9.77 11.21 -7.75
C ASP A 111 -11.06 10.93 -8.54
N ARG A 112 -11.53 11.92 -9.31
CA ARG A 112 -12.75 11.79 -10.13
C ARG A 112 -12.66 10.67 -11.16
N LEU A 113 -11.46 10.30 -11.60
CA LEU A 113 -11.21 9.21 -12.54
C LEU A 113 -11.08 7.85 -11.84
N GLY A 114 -11.19 7.83 -10.51
CA GLY A 114 -10.99 6.68 -9.64
C GLY A 114 -9.57 6.09 -9.70
N SER A 115 -8.63 6.76 -10.32
CA SER A 115 -7.35 6.17 -10.71
C SER A 115 -6.34 6.19 -9.58
N ARG A 116 -6.40 7.21 -8.72
CA ARG A 116 -5.44 7.41 -7.63
C ARG A 116 -6.15 7.79 -6.34
N PRO A 117 -5.72 7.26 -5.18
CA PRO A 117 -6.23 7.72 -3.91
C PRO A 117 -5.67 9.13 -3.66
N ILE A 118 -6.51 10.06 -3.21
CA ILE A 118 -6.14 11.48 -2.99
C ILE A 118 -6.30 11.90 -1.53
N ARG A 119 -7.08 11.13 -0.76
CA ARG A 119 -7.39 11.45 0.63
C ARG A 119 -7.74 10.19 1.38
N VAL A 120 -7.43 10.16 2.66
CA VAL A 120 -7.87 9.13 3.59
C VAL A 120 -8.60 9.77 4.75
N ARG A 121 -9.71 9.19 5.18
CA ARG A 121 -10.42 9.62 6.38
C ARG A 121 -10.28 8.56 7.44
N LEU A 122 -9.87 8.99 8.63
CA LEU A 122 -9.81 8.15 9.81
C LEU A 122 -11.09 8.34 10.65
N HIS A 123 -11.77 7.23 10.95
CA HIS A 123 -13.08 7.18 11.64
C HIS A 123 -13.01 6.66 13.08
N ASP A 124 -11.83 6.46 13.65
CA ASP A 124 -11.66 5.94 15.03
C ASP A 124 -11.71 7.02 16.12
N GLY A 125 -11.93 8.29 15.74
CA GLY A 125 -11.91 9.44 16.65
C GLY A 125 -10.52 9.97 17.01
N SER A 126 -9.44 9.36 16.50
CA SER A 126 -8.07 9.82 16.73
C SER A 126 -7.77 11.10 15.94
N GLU A 127 -6.96 11.98 16.55
CA GLU A 127 -6.49 13.23 15.96
C GLU A 127 -5.25 13.07 15.08
N ARG A 128 -4.62 11.89 15.09
CA ARG A 128 -3.41 11.57 14.32
C ARG A 128 -3.43 10.13 13.82
N LEU A 129 -2.76 9.90 12.70
CA LEU A 129 -2.45 8.54 12.27
C LEU A 129 -1.41 7.93 13.20
N SER A 130 -1.70 6.72 13.69
CA SER A 130 -0.69 5.91 14.36
C SER A 130 0.31 5.38 13.33
N GLU A 131 1.47 4.96 13.81
CA GLU A 131 2.47 4.26 13.01
C GLU A 131 1.85 3.06 12.27
N ASP A 132 1.06 2.26 12.97
CA ASP A 132 0.37 1.10 12.38
C ASP A 132 -0.59 1.51 11.24
N HIS A 133 -1.33 2.62 11.40
CA HIS A 133 -2.20 3.14 10.36
C HIS A 133 -1.42 3.59 9.12
N VAL A 134 -0.27 4.24 9.30
CA VAL A 134 0.60 4.66 8.20
C VAL A 134 1.18 3.44 7.49
N LEU A 135 1.67 2.46 8.23
CA LEU A 135 2.26 1.23 7.69
C LEU A 135 1.24 0.45 6.87
N VAL A 136 0.06 0.16 7.44
CA VAL A 136 -0.96 -0.62 6.72
C VAL A 136 -1.48 0.12 5.49
N LEU A 137 -1.68 1.44 5.58
CA LEU A 137 -2.12 2.25 4.46
C LEU A 137 -1.09 2.22 3.33
N PHE A 138 0.19 2.47 3.64
CA PHE A 138 1.26 2.41 2.65
C PHE A 138 1.33 1.04 1.96
N LEU A 139 1.33 -0.05 2.74
CA LEU A 139 1.46 -1.41 2.20
C LEU A 139 0.28 -1.78 1.28
N VAL A 140 -0.94 -1.45 1.69
CA VAL A 140 -2.15 -1.71 0.88
C VAL A 140 -2.10 -0.94 -0.44
N LEU A 141 -1.74 0.34 -0.42
CA LEU A 141 -1.61 1.13 -1.64
C LEU A 141 -0.50 0.61 -2.55
N PHE A 142 0.65 0.26 -1.98
CA PHE A 142 1.80 -0.30 -2.68
C PHE A 142 1.45 -1.63 -3.37
N TRP A 143 0.80 -2.56 -2.67
CA TRP A 143 0.39 -3.84 -3.28
C TRP A 143 -0.72 -3.67 -4.33
N GLN A 144 -1.64 -2.72 -4.14
CA GLN A 144 -2.65 -2.41 -5.14
C GLN A 144 -2.01 -1.89 -6.44
N GLU A 145 -0.99 -1.04 -6.34
CA GLU A 145 -0.23 -0.55 -7.50
C GLU A 145 0.46 -1.71 -8.24
N GLN A 146 1.14 -2.60 -7.52
CA GLN A 146 1.77 -3.78 -8.12
C GLN A 146 0.77 -4.72 -8.81
N ALA A 147 -0.38 -4.96 -8.20
CA ALA A 147 -1.43 -5.80 -8.79
C ALA A 147 -2.00 -5.15 -10.07
N GLY A 148 -2.15 -3.83 -10.08
CA GLY A 148 -2.58 -3.06 -11.24
C GLY A 148 -1.57 -3.12 -12.39
N GLU A 149 -0.27 -3.00 -12.10
CA GLU A 149 0.80 -3.13 -13.11
C GLU A 149 0.88 -4.53 -13.71
N ALA A 150 0.81 -5.57 -12.88
CA ALA A 150 0.84 -6.96 -13.35
C ALA A 150 -0.33 -7.24 -14.31
N SER A 151 -1.52 -6.71 -14.00
CA SER A 151 -2.71 -6.84 -14.84
C SER A 151 -2.57 -6.11 -16.17
N ARG A 152 -1.99 -4.89 -16.17
CA ARG A 152 -1.72 -4.12 -17.39
C ARG A 152 -0.66 -4.77 -18.29
N ARG A 153 0.36 -5.41 -17.70
CA ARG A 153 1.37 -6.16 -18.45
C ARG A 153 0.77 -7.39 -19.13
N ARG A 154 -0.13 -8.11 -18.45
CA ARG A 154 -0.84 -9.27 -19.02
C ARG A 154 -1.81 -8.90 -20.13
N ALA A 155 -2.50 -7.76 -20.03
CA ALA A 155 -3.44 -7.29 -21.05
C ALA A 155 -2.76 -6.76 -22.34
N ARG A 156 -1.44 -6.61 -22.33
CA ARG A 156 -0.63 -6.15 -23.48
C ARG A 156 0.19 -7.28 -24.12
N SER A 157 0.12 -8.49 -23.56
CA SER A 157 0.71 -9.72 -24.09
C SER A 157 -0.33 -10.52 -24.85
#